data_AF-A0A519UH40-F1
#
_entry.id   AF-A0A519UH40-F1
#
_cell.length_a   1.000
_cell.length_b   1.000
_cell.length_c   1.000
_cell.angle_alpha   90.00
_cell.angle_beta   90.00
_cell.angle_gamma   90.00
#
_symmetry.space_group_name_H-M   'P 1'
#
loop_
_entity.id
_entity.type
_entity.pdbx_description
1 polymer ?
#
loop_
_entity_poly.entity_id
_entity_poly.type
_entity_poly.pdbx_seq_one_letter_code
_entity_poly.pdbx_strand_id
1 'polypeptide(L)'
;GVYAEPATLAAASREFIDLEQMIVAAEQLYGPYQWGRYDLLMLPPSFPFGGMENPCLTFVTPTIIAGDRSLTSLVAHELAHSWSGNLVTNATWDDFWLNEGFTVYFERRIMEQLYGRPYADMLQVLGEADLHHTLQELGPTSAATHLRQRLAGRDPDEGLTDIAYEKGCLLLLTLEQLVGRPRLDAFITEYFARFSFQSMTTDAFAHYLTQTLLTSAEAARLNLPAWLDGPGLPPGAPVASSVRFAAVDAALAQLAAGTPPADLRPYTTEWSSQEWEHFVRGLPPTLTAADLGQLDAAFHFTATGNAEVLVAWLGRTIAAGYAPAEGALRQFLLRVGRRKFVVPLYRALLAVPGGRARARAIYQAARPNYHAVTT
;
A
#
# COMPACT_ATOMS: atom_id res chain seq x y z
N GLY A 1 7.91 -5.50 20.21
CA GLY A 1 7.60 -4.44 21.22
C GLY A 1 7.38 -3.11 20.54
N VAL A 2 6.93 -2.06 21.24
CA VAL A 2 6.64 -0.73 20.63
C VAL A 2 7.39 0.37 21.39
N TYR A 3 8.16 1.19 20.68
CA TYR A 3 8.77 2.41 21.15
C TYR A 3 8.07 3.61 20.52
N ALA A 4 7.77 4.62 21.34
CA ALA A 4 7.15 5.86 20.90
C ALA A 4 7.39 6.95 21.95
N GLU A 5 7.17 8.21 21.59
CA GLU A 5 7.02 9.27 22.58
C GLU A 5 5.85 8.97 23.54
N PRO A 6 5.90 9.44 24.81
CA PRO A 6 4.86 9.13 25.81
C PRO A 6 3.44 9.44 25.36
N ALA A 7 3.25 10.50 24.57
CA ALA A 7 1.95 10.91 24.05
C ALA A 7 1.33 9.92 23.04
N THR A 8 2.16 9.12 22.36
CA THR A 8 1.74 8.20 21.28
C THR A 8 1.73 6.75 21.75
N LEU A 9 2.56 6.41 22.75
CA LEU A 9 2.82 5.03 23.16
C LEU A 9 1.56 4.22 23.47
N ALA A 10 0.65 4.77 24.28
CA ALA A 10 -0.57 4.04 24.67
C ALA A 10 -1.50 3.74 23.48
N ALA A 11 -1.57 4.63 22.49
CA ALA A 11 -2.36 4.40 21.28
C ALA A 11 -1.68 3.37 20.38
N ALA A 12 -0.37 3.52 20.14
CA ALA A 12 0.42 2.58 19.34
C ALA A 12 0.39 1.15 19.93
N SER A 13 0.56 0.99 21.24
CA SER A 13 0.49 -0.33 21.89
C SER A 13 -0.87 -1.01 21.73
N ARG A 14 -1.98 -0.24 21.68
CA ARG A 14 -3.32 -0.80 21.42
C ARG A 14 -3.52 -1.14 19.94
N GLU A 15 -2.96 -0.35 19.05
CA GLU A 15 -3.02 -0.56 17.60
C GLU A 15 -2.33 -1.87 17.21
N PHE A 16 -1.14 -2.13 17.76
CA PHE A 16 -0.28 -3.26 17.38
C PHE A 16 -0.28 -4.40 18.40
N ILE A 17 -1.38 -4.60 19.12
CA ILE A 17 -1.48 -5.68 20.10
C ILE A 17 -1.38 -7.08 19.44
N ASP A 18 -1.78 -7.18 18.17
CA ASP A 18 -1.76 -8.43 17.40
C ASP A 18 -0.42 -8.68 16.69
N LEU A 19 0.61 -7.88 16.99
CA LEU A 19 1.91 -7.98 16.32
C LEU A 19 2.55 -9.38 16.44
N GLU A 20 2.43 -10.02 17.61
CA GLU A 20 2.93 -11.39 17.80
C GLU A 20 2.23 -12.40 16.87
N GLN A 21 0.92 -12.24 16.65
CA GLN A 21 0.16 -13.12 15.76
C GLN A 21 0.62 -12.96 14.30
N MET A 22 1.00 -11.74 13.88
CA MET A 22 1.58 -11.50 12.55
C MET A 22 2.92 -12.23 12.39
N ILE A 23 3.79 -12.20 13.41
CA ILE A 23 5.08 -12.90 13.38
C ILE A 23 4.85 -14.42 13.26
N VAL A 24 3.98 -14.98 14.10
CA VAL A 24 3.64 -16.42 14.04
C VAL A 24 3.05 -16.80 12.69
N ALA A 25 2.16 -15.99 12.12
CA ALA A 25 1.61 -16.24 10.78
C ALA A 25 2.68 -16.21 9.70
N ALA A 26 3.60 -15.24 9.74
CA ALA A 26 4.71 -15.14 8.80
C ALA A 26 5.65 -16.35 8.90
N GLU A 27 6.00 -16.78 10.11
CA GLU A 27 6.87 -17.93 10.33
C GLU A 27 6.27 -19.25 9.83
N GLN A 28 4.96 -19.42 9.99
CA GLN A 28 4.22 -20.58 9.49
C GLN A 28 4.17 -20.64 7.96
N LEU A 29 4.27 -19.49 7.29
CA LEU A 29 4.25 -19.41 5.83
C LEU A 29 5.61 -19.75 5.24
N TYR A 30 6.69 -19.03 5.61
CA TYR A 30 7.97 -19.10 4.89
C TYR A 30 9.20 -19.32 5.79
N GLY A 31 9.01 -19.93 6.96
CA GLY A 31 10.09 -20.40 7.82
C GLY A 31 10.46 -19.41 8.94
N PRO A 32 11.42 -19.76 9.81
CA PRO A 32 11.64 -19.06 11.08
C PRO A 32 12.19 -17.64 10.94
N TYR A 33 11.76 -16.74 11.83
CA TYR A 33 12.25 -15.37 11.94
C TYR A 33 13.68 -15.33 12.48
N GLN A 34 14.64 -14.85 11.68
CA GLN A 34 16.08 -14.98 11.97
C GLN A 34 16.68 -13.87 12.85
N TRP A 35 15.91 -12.85 13.22
CA TRP A 35 16.46 -11.63 13.83
C TRP A 35 16.26 -11.55 15.34
N GLY A 36 15.65 -12.57 15.94
CA GLY A 36 15.41 -12.66 17.37
C GLY A 36 14.24 -11.80 17.85
N ARG A 37 14.35 -10.47 17.78
CA ARG A 37 13.30 -9.55 18.24
C ARG A 37 12.75 -8.74 17.07
N TYR A 38 11.43 -8.54 17.06
CA TYR A 38 10.76 -7.56 16.19
C TYR A 38 10.12 -6.44 17.03
N ASP A 39 10.72 -5.25 16.97
CA ASP A 39 10.18 -4.03 17.61
C ASP A 39 9.72 -3.01 16.55
N LEU A 40 8.75 -2.18 16.93
CA LEU A 40 8.29 -1.02 16.15
C LEU A 40 8.76 0.26 16.82
N LEU A 41 9.31 1.20 16.04
CA LEU A 41 9.55 2.57 16.45
C LEU A 41 8.56 3.51 15.76
N MET A 42 7.65 4.09 16.55
CA MET A 42 6.78 5.16 16.08
C MET A 42 7.59 6.44 15.90
N LEU A 43 7.77 6.85 14.65
CA LEU A 43 8.43 8.11 14.35
C LEU A 43 7.49 9.32 14.53
N PRO A 44 8.04 10.54 14.57
CA PRO A 44 7.23 11.74 14.52
C PRO A 44 6.42 11.84 13.21
N PRO A 45 5.31 12.61 13.19
CA PRO A 45 4.45 12.77 12.01
C PRO A 45 5.13 13.31 10.75
N SER A 46 6.35 13.83 10.84
CA SER A 46 7.16 14.32 9.72
C SER A 46 7.77 13.20 8.86
N PHE A 47 7.72 11.93 9.29
CA PHE A 47 8.27 10.80 8.55
C PHE A 47 7.64 10.71 7.14
N PRO A 48 8.46 10.70 6.06
CA PRO A 48 7.96 10.86 4.69
C PRO A 48 7.32 9.58 4.11
N PHE A 49 7.59 8.42 4.70
CA PHE A 49 7.18 7.10 4.19
C PHE A 49 6.12 6.42 5.05
N GLY A 50 5.70 5.21 4.65
CA GLY A 50 4.88 4.33 5.48
C GLY A 50 5.70 3.74 6.61
N GLY A 51 6.65 2.87 6.28
CA GLY A 51 7.60 2.30 7.22
C GLY A 51 8.99 2.18 6.60
N MET A 52 9.89 1.55 7.34
CA MET A 52 11.21 1.12 6.89
C MET A 52 11.59 -0.12 7.71
N GLU A 53 12.00 -1.18 7.02
CA GLU A 53 12.22 -2.54 7.48
C GLU A 53 13.53 -2.73 8.28
N ASN A 54 13.96 -1.72 9.04
CA ASN A 54 15.21 -1.78 9.78
C ASN A 54 15.24 -3.02 10.70
N PRO A 55 16.22 -3.96 10.52
CA PRO A 55 16.21 -5.21 11.26
C PRO A 55 16.16 -5.00 12.76
N CYS A 56 15.30 -5.77 13.43
CA CYS A 56 14.97 -5.69 14.86
C CYS A 56 14.18 -4.46 15.32
N LEU A 57 14.09 -3.38 14.55
CA LEU A 57 13.43 -2.14 14.94
C LEU A 57 12.83 -1.41 13.73
N THR A 58 11.71 -1.91 13.23
CA THR A 58 10.98 -1.33 12.10
C THR A 58 10.52 0.09 12.44
N PHE A 59 10.83 1.05 11.56
CA PHE A 59 10.32 2.41 11.70
C PHE A 59 8.94 2.50 11.07
N VAL A 60 7.99 3.14 11.75
CA VAL A 60 6.62 3.29 11.24
C VAL A 60 6.08 4.71 11.46
N THR A 61 5.31 5.18 10.48
CA THR A 61 4.59 6.45 10.57
C THR A 61 3.49 6.40 11.63
N PRO A 62 3.22 7.48 12.38
CA PRO A 62 2.08 7.52 13.30
C PRO A 62 0.73 7.60 12.58
N THR A 63 0.72 7.79 11.26
CA THR A 63 -0.53 7.88 10.49
C THR A 63 -1.27 6.55 10.33
N ILE A 64 -0.66 5.42 10.70
CA ILE A 64 -1.34 4.11 10.71
C ILE A 64 -2.05 3.81 12.03
N ILE A 65 -1.96 4.70 13.02
CA ILE A 65 -2.75 4.59 14.26
C ILE A 65 -4.16 5.07 13.95
N ALA A 66 -5.00 4.16 13.46
CA ALA A 66 -6.39 4.42 13.11
C ALA A 66 -7.33 4.30 14.32
N GLY A 67 -6.94 3.53 15.34
CA GLY A 67 -7.73 3.21 16.52
C GLY A 67 -8.54 1.92 16.39
N ASP A 68 -8.54 1.29 15.22
CA ASP A 68 -9.33 0.10 14.88
C ASP A 68 -8.48 -1.04 14.25
N ARG A 69 -7.16 -0.85 14.15
CA ARG A 69 -6.19 -1.83 13.60
C ARG A 69 -6.32 -2.10 12.10
N SER A 70 -7.13 -1.31 11.39
CA SER A 70 -7.39 -1.52 9.95
C SER A 70 -6.22 -1.17 9.04
N LEU A 71 -5.23 -0.43 9.52
CA LEU A 71 -4.04 -0.03 8.76
C LEU A 71 -2.79 -0.85 9.11
N THR A 72 -2.99 -2.02 9.71
CA THR A 72 -1.89 -2.90 10.15
C THR A 72 -1.25 -3.72 9.03
N SER A 73 -1.82 -3.72 7.82
CA SER A 73 -1.17 -4.37 6.66
C SER A 73 0.22 -3.79 6.38
N LEU A 74 0.42 -2.49 6.64
CA LEU A 74 1.74 -1.88 6.58
C LEU A 74 2.73 -2.56 7.53
N VAL A 75 2.31 -2.92 8.75
CA VAL A 75 3.21 -3.64 9.67
C VAL A 75 3.50 -5.05 9.18
N ALA A 76 2.54 -5.72 8.53
CA ALA A 76 2.77 -7.01 7.88
C ALA A 76 3.74 -6.89 6.70
N HIS A 77 3.71 -5.78 5.95
CA HIS A 77 4.68 -5.46 4.90
C HIS A 77 6.10 -5.37 5.46
N GLU A 78 6.30 -4.52 6.46
CA GLU A 78 7.62 -4.37 7.08
C GLU A 78 8.11 -5.67 7.75
N LEU A 79 7.19 -6.49 8.27
CA LEU A 79 7.53 -7.80 8.80
C LEU A 79 7.97 -8.75 7.69
N ALA A 80 7.27 -8.79 6.56
CA ALA A 80 7.60 -9.63 5.41
C ALA A 80 9.00 -9.34 4.87
N HIS A 81 9.46 -8.09 4.92
CA HIS A 81 10.83 -7.72 4.58
C HIS A 81 11.91 -8.43 5.40
N SER A 82 11.57 -8.94 6.57
CA SER A 82 12.46 -9.79 7.39
C SER A 82 12.90 -11.06 6.65
N TRP A 83 12.21 -11.44 5.56
CA TRP A 83 12.62 -12.46 4.60
C TRP A 83 13.03 -11.82 3.26
N SER A 84 12.14 -11.06 2.62
CA SER A 84 12.38 -10.42 1.31
C SER A 84 12.98 -9.02 1.45
N GLY A 85 14.30 -8.91 1.28
CA GLY A 85 15.04 -7.66 1.44
C GLY A 85 16.09 -7.79 2.53
N ASN A 86 15.70 -8.14 3.75
CA ASN A 86 16.66 -8.28 4.86
C ASN A 86 17.42 -9.61 4.84
N LEU A 87 16.71 -10.73 4.57
CA LEU A 87 17.33 -12.06 4.58
C LEU A 87 17.90 -12.43 3.21
N VAL A 88 17.14 -12.15 2.14
CA VAL A 88 17.62 -12.23 0.76
C VAL A 88 17.46 -10.84 0.14
N THR A 89 18.58 -10.18 -0.12
CA THR A 89 18.61 -8.77 -0.54
C THR A 89 18.82 -8.64 -2.04
N ASN A 90 18.15 -7.72 -2.71
CA ASN A 90 18.52 -7.34 -4.07
C ASN A 90 20.00 -6.94 -4.17
N ALA A 91 20.71 -7.46 -5.18
CA ALA A 91 22.14 -7.17 -5.36
C ALA A 91 22.40 -5.76 -5.88
N THR A 92 21.46 -5.21 -6.65
CA THR A 92 21.48 -3.84 -7.16
C THR A 92 20.07 -3.25 -7.12
N TRP A 93 19.96 -1.92 -7.24
CA TRP A 93 18.65 -1.26 -7.32
C TRP A 93 17.87 -1.62 -8.60
N ASP A 94 18.54 -2.14 -9.64
CA ASP A 94 17.84 -2.66 -10.83
C ASP A 94 17.00 -3.90 -10.52
N ASP A 95 17.33 -4.59 -9.42
CA ASP A 95 16.71 -5.81 -8.91
C ASP A 95 15.70 -5.54 -7.78
N PHE A 96 15.34 -4.28 -7.54
CA PHE A 96 14.54 -3.85 -6.37
C PHE A 96 13.19 -4.57 -6.24
N TRP A 97 12.59 -4.98 -7.37
CA TRP A 97 11.35 -5.76 -7.37
C TRP A 97 11.47 -7.11 -6.64
N LEU A 98 12.67 -7.68 -6.49
CA LEU A 98 12.89 -8.92 -5.73
C LEU A 98 12.64 -8.72 -4.24
N ASN A 99 12.86 -7.51 -3.72
CA ASN A 99 12.46 -7.17 -2.37
C ASN A 99 10.95 -6.92 -2.35
N GLU A 100 10.51 -5.88 -3.06
CA GLU A 100 9.16 -5.34 -2.90
C GLU A 100 8.07 -6.27 -3.42
N GLY A 101 8.27 -6.90 -4.58
CA GLY A 101 7.30 -7.81 -5.16
C GLY A 101 7.05 -9.03 -4.28
N PHE A 102 8.11 -9.59 -3.69
CA PHE A 102 8.00 -10.67 -2.71
C PHE A 102 7.38 -10.18 -1.41
N THR A 103 7.76 -9.01 -0.92
CA THR A 103 7.22 -8.43 0.31
C THR A 103 5.71 -8.19 0.18
N VAL A 104 5.22 -7.58 -0.90
CA VAL A 104 3.78 -7.35 -1.11
C VAL A 104 3.03 -8.66 -1.22
N TYR A 105 3.59 -9.66 -1.93
CA TYR A 105 2.97 -10.98 -2.00
C TYR A 105 2.89 -11.62 -0.60
N PHE A 106 3.97 -11.55 0.18
CA PHE A 106 4.03 -12.13 1.51
C PHE A 106 3.15 -11.37 2.53
N GLU A 107 3.11 -10.05 2.47
CA GLU A 107 2.17 -9.19 3.22
C GLU A 107 0.74 -9.70 3.02
N ARG A 108 0.30 -9.84 1.76
CA ARG A 108 -1.06 -10.30 1.44
C ARG A 108 -1.32 -11.71 1.95
N ARG A 109 -0.31 -12.57 1.99
CA ARG A 109 -0.40 -13.93 2.57
C ARG A 109 -0.52 -13.91 4.10
N ILE A 110 0.21 -13.04 4.79
CA ILE A 110 0.06 -12.82 6.23
C ILE A 110 -1.36 -12.31 6.53
N MET A 111 -1.82 -11.30 5.78
CA MET A 111 -3.16 -10.74 5.95
C MET A 111 -4.27 -11.75 5.62
N GLU A 112 -4.07 -12.62 4.61
CA GLU A 112 -4.97 -13.73 4.30
C GLU A 112 -5.06 -14.71 5.49
N GLN A 113 -3.95 -15.01 6.15
CA GLN A 113 -3.92 -15.95 7.27
C GLN A 113 -4.60 -15.38 8.54
N LEU A 114 -4.51 -14.07 8.76
CA LEU A 114 -5.09 -13.42 9.93
C LEU A 114 -6.56 -13.02 9.75
N TYR A 115 -6.92 -12.52 8.56
CA TYR A 115 -8.22 -11.87 8.31
C TYR A 115 -9.03 -12.55 7.20
N GLY A 116 -8.48 -13.60 6.59
CA GLY A 116 -9.12 -14.39 5.55
C GLY A 116 -8.93 -13.83 4.14
N ARG A 117 -9.15 -14.71 3.17
CA ARG A 117 -9.01 -14.43 1.74
C ARG A 117 -9.77 -13.18 1.25
N PRO A 118 -11.03 -12.91 1.67
CA PRO A 118 -11.75 -11.72 1.24
C PRO A 118 -11.05 -10.39 1.60
N TYR A 119 -10.28 -10.36 2.69
CA TYR A 119 -9.52 -9.18 3.08
C TYR A 119 -8.25 -9.03 2.23
N ALA A 120 -7.52 -10.12 2.00
CA ALA A 120 -6.34 -10.10 1.13
C ALA A 120 -6.69 -9.76 -0.33
N ASP A 121 -7.81 -10.27 -0.85
CA ASP A 121 -8.30 -9.94 -2.20
C ASP A 121 -8.65 -8.44 -2.33
N MET A 122 -9.17 -7.83 -1.26
CA MET A 122 -9.41 -6.38 -1.21
C MET A 122 -8.10 -5.58 -1.31
N LEU A 123 -7.06 -5.97 -0.56
CA LEU A 123 -5.73 -5.36 -0.68
C LEU A 123 -5.14 -5.55 -2.08
N GLN A 124 -5.38 -6.70 -2.71
CA GLN A 124 -4.95 -6.96 -4.08
C GLN A 124 -5.63 -6.05 -5.09
N VAL A 125 -6.95 -5.82 -4.96
CA VAL A 125 -7.68 -4.89 -5.84
C VAL A 125 -7.16 -3.46 -5.70
N LEU A 126 -6.86 -3.01 -4.48
CA LEU A 126 -6.25 -1.69 -4.26
C LEU A 126 -4.89 -1.56 -4.94
N GLY A 127 -4.00 -2.53 -4.72
CA GLY A 127 -2.67 -2.53 -5.34
C GLY A 127 -2.71 -2.60 -6.87
N GLU A 128 -3.63 -3.37 -7.42
CA GLU A 128 -3.83 -3.43 -8.88
C GLU A 128 -4.36 -2.10 -9.44
N ALA A 129 -5.22 -1.39 -8.71
CA ALA A 129 -5.68 -0.06 -9.11
C ALA A 129 -4.53 0.97 -9.10
N ASP A 130 -3.70 0.97 -8.05
CA ASP A 130 -2.51 1.82 -7.94
C ASP A 130 -1.51 1.53 -9.07
N LEU A 131 -1.26 0.26 -9.36
CA LEU A 131 -0.42 -0.16 -10.48
C LEU A 131 -0.94 0.35 -11.83
N HIS A 132 -2.24 0.20 -12.10
CA HIS A 132 -2.83 0.71 -13.33
C HIS A 132 -2.71 2.24 -13.44
N HIS A 133 -2.85 2.97 -12.33
CA HIS A 133 -2.63 4.41 -12.31
C HIS A 133 -1.17 4.75 -12.64
N THR A 134 -0.20 4.10 -11.98
CA THR A 134 1.23 4.29 -12.25
C THR A 134 1.60 3.94 -13.69
N LEU A 135 1.03 2.88 -14.27
CA LEU A 135 1.23 2.53 -15.68
C LEU A 135 0.70 3.60 -16.65
N GLN A 136 -0.42 4.24 -16.30
CA GLN A 136 -0.96 5.36 -17.09
C GLN A 136 -0.07 6.61 -16.99
N GLU A 137 0.43 6.93 -15.80
CA GLU A 137 1.32 8.08 -15.58
C GLU A 137 2.67 7.91 -16.30
N LEU A 138 3.27 6.72 -16.23
CA LEU A 138 4.56 6.41 -16.86
C LEU A 138 4.45 6.21 -18.38
N GLY A 139 3.27 5.83 -18.86
CA GLY A 139 2.99 5.49 -20.25
C GLY A 139 3.22 4.01 -20.56
N PRO A 140 2.35 3.38 -21.38
CA PRO A 140 2.28 1.92 -21.52
C PRO A 140 3.47 1.27 -22.23
N THR A 141 4.34 2.05 -22.89
CA THR A 141 5.53 1.56 -23.59
C THR A 141 6.84 2.00 -22.93
N SER A 142 6.77 2.68 -21.78
CA SER A 142 7.93 3.23 -21.10
C SER A 142 8.77 2.13 -20.47
N ALA A 143 10.09 2.21 -20.62
CA ALA A 143 11.05 1.32 -19.95
C ALA A 143 10.98 1.43 -18.41
N ALA A 144 10.42 2.53 -17.88
CA ALA A 144 10.17 2.67 -16.45
C ALA A 144 9.09 1.69 -15.93
N THR A 145 8.34 1.03 -16.81
CA THR A 145 7.34 0.02 -16.44
C THR A 145 7.89 -1.41 -16.39
N HIS A 146 9.19 -1.60 -16.68
CA HIS A 146 9.86 -2.90 -16.59
C HIS A 146 10.09 -3.27 -15.12
N LEU A 147 9.97 -4.56 -14.77
CA LEU A 147 10.31 -5.01 -13.41
C LEU A 147 11.80 -4.91 -13.15
N ARG A 148 12.60 -5.37 -14.13
CA ARG A 148 14.03 -5.13 -14.13
C ARG A 148 14.29 -3.70 -14.57
N GLN A 149 14.68 -2.88 -13.60
CA GLN A 149 14.94 -1.47 -13.84
C GLN A 149 16.34 -1.28 -14.44
N ARG A 150 16.62 -0.03 -14.84
CA ARG A 150 17.92 0.42 -15.35
C ARG A 150 18.19 1.80 -14.78
N LEU A 151 18.71 1.82 -13.56
CA LEU A 151 18.92 3.00 -12.73
C LEU A 151 20.37 3.49 -12.73
N ALA A 152 21.26 2.86 -13.49
CA ALA A 152 22.63 3.31 -13.62
C ALA A 152 22.69 4.82 -14.01
N GLY A 153 23.29 5.62 -13.13
CA GLY A 153 23.41 7.08 -13.30
C GLY A 153 22.14 7.89 -13.01
N ARG A 154 21.12 7.28 -12.41
CA ARG A 154 19.85 7.92 -12.00
C ARG A 154 19.69 7.89 -10.48
N ASP A 155 18.78 8.70 -9.97
CA ASP A 155 18.40 8.63 -8.56
C ASP A 155 17.61 7.33 -8.30
N PRO A 156 18.02 6.46 -7.36
CA PRO A 156 17.28 5.25 -7.02
C PRO A 156 15.83 5.52 -6.59
N ASP A 157 15.54 6.70 -6.04
CA ASP A 157 14.17 7.10 -5.68
C ASP A 157 13.23 7.15 -6.90
N GLU A 158 13.77 7.26 -8.13
CA GLU A 158 12.98 7.15 -9.38
C GLU A 158 12.48 5.72 -9.65
N GLY A 159 13.10 4.71 -9.04
CA GLY A 159 12.73 3.30 -9.16
C GLY A 159 11.65 2.87 -8.16
N LEU A 160 11.43 3.65 -7.09
CA LEU A 160 10.47 3.39 -6.02
C LEU A 160 9.03 3.72 -6.48
N THR A 161 8.51 2.89 -7.38
CA THR A 161 7.16 3.02 -7.97
C THR A 161 6.40 1.71 -7.81
N ASP A 162 5.08 1.74 -7.96
CA ASP A 162 4.21 0.55 -7.87
C ASP A 162 4.60 -0.57 -8.84
N ILE A 163 5.44 -0.30 -9.83
CA ILE A 163 6.04 -1.32 -10.69
C ILE A 163 6.82 -2.36 -9.86
N ALA A 164 7.72 -1.94 -8.97
CA ALA A 164 8.52 -2.89 -8.19
C ALA A 164 7.66 -3.72 -7.21
N TYR A 165 6.67 -3.06 -6.60
CA TYR A 165 5.76 -3.61 -5.61
C TYR A 165 4.68 -4.50 -6.25
N GLU A 166 3.82 -3.90 -7.06
CA GLU A 166 2.56 -4.50 -7.50
C GLU A 166 2.74 -5.37 -8.75
N LYS A 167 3.54 -4.93 -9.74
CA LYS A 167 3.85 -5.80 -10.89
C LYS A 167 4.70 -6.99 -10.43
N GLY A 168 5.56 -6.81 -9.42
CA GLY A 168 6.36 -7.87 -8.81
C GLY A 168 5.46 -8.89 -8.09
N CYS A 169 4.50 -8.42 -7.29
CA CYS A 169 3.49 -9.27 -6.68
C CYS A 169 2.62 -10.01 -7.72
N LEU A 170 2.22 -9.34 -8.81
CA LEU A 170 1.44 -9.96 -9.88
C LEU A 170 2.20 -11.07 -10.60
N LEU A 171 3.52 -10.96 -10.75
CA LEU A 171 4.34 -12.06 -11.25
C LEU A 171 4.25 -13.29 -10.32
N LEU A 172 4.32 -13.09 -9.00
CA LEU A 172 4.17 -14.19 -8.04
C LEU A 172 2.77 -14.79 -8.03
N LEU A 173 1.72 -13.98 -8.16
CA LEU A 173 0.35 -14.48 -8.34
C LEU A 173 0.16 -15.24 -9.65
N THR A 174 0.81 -14.80 -10.72
CA THR A 174 0.81 -15.52 -12.01
C THR A 174 1.47 -16.88 -11.86
N LEU A 175 2.60 -16.93 -11.14
CA LEU A 175 3.25 -18.19 -10.78
C LEU A 175 2.31 -19.06 -9.93
N GLU A 176 1.62 -18.50 -8.93
CA GLU A 176 0.66 -19.23 -8.08
C GLU A 176 -0.44 -19.88 -8.91
N GLN A 177 -1.04 -19.15 -9.85
CA GLN A 177 -2.06 -19.67 -10.76
C GLN A 177 -1.52 -20.74 -11.71
N LEU A 178 -0.26 -20.60 -12.13
CA LEU A 178 0.37 -21.50 -13.09
C LEU A 178 0.78 -22.84 -12.46
N VAL A 179 1.41 -22.80 -11.29
CA VAL A 179 2.02 -23.99 -10.65
C VAL A 179 1.21 -24.53 -9.48
N GLY A 180 0.27 -23.74 -8.96
CA GLY A 180 -0.49 -24.01 -7.74
C GLY A 180 0.25 -23.55 -6.47
N ARG A 181 -0.52 -23.00 -5.52
CA ARG A 181 0.00 -22.47 -4.24
C ARG A 181 0.94 -23.41 -3.49
N PRO A 182 0.67 -24.72 -3.32
CA PRO A 182 1.59 -25.60 -2.58
C PRO A 182 3.00 -25.68 -3.18
N ARG A 183 3.12 -25.64 -4.52
CA ARG A 183 4.43 -25.65 -5.20
C ARG A 183 5.13 -24.30 -5.08
N LEU A 184 4.38 -23.21 -5.17
CA LEU A 184 4.94 -21.87 -5.00
C LEU A 184 5.42 -21.65 -3.56
N ASP A 185 4.63 -22.03 -2.55
CA ASP A 185 4.98 -21.88 -1.13
C ASP A 185 6.24 -22.66 -0.77
N ALA A 186 6.34 -23.91 -1.27
CA ALA A 186 7.54 -24.71 -1.10
C ALA A 186 8.76 -24.06 -1.76
N PHE A 187 8.61 -23.50 -2.96
CA PHE A 187 9.68 -22.77 -3.64
C PHE A 187 10.11 -21.51 -2.89
N ILE A 188 9.18 -20.68 -2.41
CA ILE A 188 9.49 -19.44 -1.68
C ILE A 188 10.19 -19.77 -0.35
N THR A 189 9.72 -20.79 0.36
CA THR A 189 10.33 -21.26 1.61
C THR A 189 11.77 -21.73 1.38
N GLU A 190 12.01 -22.56 0.36
CA GLU A 190 13.35 -23.02 0.00
C GLU A 190 14.23 -21.87 -0.52
N TYR A 191 13.67 -20.93 -1.27
CA TYR A 191 14.38 -19.75 -1.76
C TYR A 191 14.95 -18.92 -0.59
N PHE A 192 14.13 -18.58 0.41
CA PHE A 192 14.61 -17.83 1.57
C PHE A 192 15.60 -18.62 2.43
N ALA A 193 15.38 -19.93 2.60
CA ALA A 193 16.32 -20.77 3.34
C ALA A 193 17.68 -20.90 2.64
N ARG A 194 17.68 -21.15 1.33
CA ARG A 194 18.88 -21.39 0.53
C ARG A 194 19.74 -20.15 0.34
N PHE A 195 19.11 -19.00 0.13
CA PHE A 195 19.79 -17.74 -0.16
C PHE A 195 19.88 -16.82 1.06
N SER A 196 19.62 -17.36 2.26
CA SER A 196 19.72 -16.63 3.52
C SER A 196 21.08 -15.92 3.66
N PHE A 197 21.03 -14.62 3.99
CA PHE A 197 22.15 -13.68 4.11
C PHE A 197 22.97 -13.50 2.83
N GLN A 198 22.34 -13.66 1.66
CA GLN A 198 22.96 -13.44 0.36
C GLN A 198 22.21 -12.37 -0.44
N SER A 199 22.91 -11.84 -1.44
CA SER A 199 22.31 -10.94 -2.43
C SER A 199 21.84 -11.69 -3.67
N MET A 200 20.73 -11.26 -4.27
CA MET A 200 20.10 -11.87 -5.43
C MET A 200 19.99 -10.88 -6.60
N THR A 201 20.36 -11.33 -7.80
CA THR A 201 20.11 -10.60 -9.05
C THR A 201 18.89 -11.18 -9.74
N THR A 202 18.22 -10.39 -10.58
CA THR A 202 17.10 -10.83 -11.40
C THR A 202 17.48 -12.03 -12.28
N ASP A 203 18.68 -12.05 -12.85
CA ASP A 203 19.15 -13.16 -13.69
C ASP A 203 19.37 -14.44 -12.89
N ALA A 204 19.97 -14.34 -11.70
CA ALA A 204 20.16 -15.49 -10.81
C ALA A 204 18.82 -16.04 -10.29
N PHE A 205 17.87 -15.15 -9.95
CA PHE A 205 16.51 -15.54 -9.58
C PHE A 205 15.80 -16.25 -10.74
N ALA A 206 15.83 -15.68 -11.95
CA ALA A 206 15.22 -16.27 -13.14
C ALA A 206 15.81 -17.67 -13.44
N HIS A 207 17.13 -17.82 -13.31
CA HIS A 207 17.80 -19.10 -13.46
C HIS A 207 17.30 -20.11 -12.41
N TYR A 208 17.28 -19.74 -11.13
CA TYR A 208 16.81 -20.61 -10.07
C TYR A 208 15.34 -21.01 -10.25
N LEU A 209 14.45 -20.04 -10.53
CA LEU A 209 13.02 -20.25 -10.78
C LEU A 209 12.77 -21.28 -11.91
N THR A 210 13.47 -21.11 -13.04
CA THR A 210 13.32 -22.02 -14.19
C THR A 210 13.86 -23.42 -13.93
N GLN A 211 14.87 -23.56 -13.06
CA GLN A 211 15.46 -24.87 -12.75
C GLN A 211 14.69 -25.65 -11.68
N THR A 212 14.10 -24.96 -10.70
CA THR A 212 13.57 -25.63 -9.50
C THR A 212 12.05 -25.63 -9.40
N LEU A 213 11.35 -24.67 -10.03
CA LEU A 213 9.89 -24.58 -9.96
C LEU A 213 9.20 -25.00 -11.26
N LEU A 214 9.68 -24.51 -12.40
CA LEU A 214 8.95 -24.57 -13.67
C LEU A 214 9.33 -25.77 -14.53
N THR A 215 8.33 -26.44 -15.10
CA THR A 215 8.52 -27.31 -16.27
C THR A 215 8.75 -26.47 -17.53
N SER A 216 9.29 -27.07 -18.60
CA SER A 216 9.48 -26.36 -19.88
C SER A 216 8.19 -25.77 -20.45
N ALA A 217 7.06 -26.45 -20.27
CA ALA A 217 5.75 -25.97 -20.72
C ALA A 217 5.24 -24.80 -19.87
N GLU A 218 5.41 -24.85 -18.55
CA GLU A 218 5.07 -23.74 -17.63
C GLU A 218 5.95 -22.52 -17.90
N ALA A 219 7.27 -22.70 -18.08
CA ALA A 219 8.20 -21.62 -18.42
C ALA A 219 7.82 -20.90 -19.73
N ALA A 220 7.42 -21.68 -20.76
CA ALA A 220 6.94 -21.12 -22.02
C ALA A 220 5.63 -20.33 -21.86
N ARG A 221 4.71 -20.80 -21.00
CA ARG A 221 3.45 -20.10 -20.72
C ARG A 221 3.63 -18.84 -19.88
N LEU A 222 4.55 -18.85 -18.92
CA LEU A 222 4.87 -17.68 -18.09
C LEU A 222 5.46 -16.55 -18.93
N ASN A 223 6.32 -16.91 -19.90
CA ASN A 223 7.10 -15.96 -20.69
C ASN A 223 7.80 -14.92 -19.79
N LEU A 224 8.66 -15.41 -18.89
CA LEU A 224 9.34 -14.58 -17.89
C LEU A 224 10.02 -13.32 -18.47
N PRO A 225 10.66 -13.33 -19.66
CA PRO A 225 11.20 -12.10 -20.25
C PRO A 225 10.17 -10.99 -20.46
N ALA A 226 8.90 -11.32 -20.76
CA ALA A 226 7.85 -10.31 -20.90
C ALA A 226 7.46 -9.66 -19.57
N TRP A 227 7.59 -10.38 -18.46
CA TRP A 227 7.42 -9.82 -17.12
C TRP A 227 8.58 -8.92 -16.72
N LEU A 228 9.82 -9.42 -16.92
CA LEU A 228 11.04 -8.75 -16.47
C LEU A 228 11.37 -7.51 -17.28
N ASP A 229 11.35 -7.63 -18.62
CA ASP A 229 11.85 -6.61 -19.55
C ASP A 229 10.79 -6.08 -20.51
N GLY A 230 9.54 -6.55 -20.39
CA GLY A 230 8.43 -6.04 -21.18
C GLY A 230 7.76 -4.83 -20.52
N PRO A 231 7.30 -3.84 -21.30
CA PRO A 231 6.55 -2.73 -20.78
C PRO A 231 5.11 -3.14 -20.45
N GLY A 232 4.47 -2.41 -19.54
CA GLY A 232 3.09 -2.68 -19.13
C GLY A 232 2.92 -4.03 -18.43
N LEU A 233 1.73 -4.63 -18.54
CA LEU A 233 1.45 -5.97 -18.05
C LEU A 233 1.39 -6.96 -19.21
N PRO A 234 2.02 -8.15 -19.08
CA PRO A 234 1.94 -9.16 -20.11
C PRO A 234 0.51 -9.75 -20.20
N PRO A 235 0.12 -10.29 -21.37
CA PRO A 235 -1.16 -10.95 -21.55
C PRO A 235 -1.36 -12.08 -20.53
N GLY A 236 -2.55 -12.14 -19.93
CA GLY A 236 -2.88 -13.18 -18.95
C GLY A 236 -2.43 -12.89 -17.51
N ALA A 237 -1.97 -11.66 -17.23
CA ALA A 237 -1.82 -11.20 -15.85
C ALA A 237 -3.16 -11.37 -15.09
N PRO A 238 -3.12 -11.89 -13.84
CA PRO A 238 -4.30 -12.02 -13.00
C PRO A 238 -5.03 -10.70 -12.81
N VAL A 239 -6.36 -10.74 -12.84
CA VAL A 239 -7.22 -9.61 -12.47
C VAL A 239 -7.88 -9.95 -11.15
N ALA A 240 -7.70 -9.09 -10.17
CA ALA A 240 -8.26 -9.25 -8.84
C ALA A 240 -9.73 -8.85 -8.79
N SER A 241 -10.45 -9.46 -7.85
CA SER A 241 -11.83 -9.10 -7.54
C SER A 241 -12.04 -9.19 -6.04
N SER A 242 -12.87 -8.32 -5.48
CA SER A 242 -13.13 -8.27 -4.04
C SER A 242 -14.63 -8.26 -3.78
N VAL A 243 -15.10 -9.30 -3.08
CA VAL A 243 -16.49 -9.37 -2.61
C VAL A 243 -16.82 -8.26 -1.60
N ARG A 244 -15.81 -7.79 -0.85
CA ARG A 244 -15.94 -6.66 0.07
C ARG A 244 -16.19 -5.36 -0.70
N PHE A 245 -15.39 -5.09 -1.73
CA PHE A 245 -15.62 -3.90 -2.57
C PHE A 245 -16.89 -3.99 -3.40
N ALA A 246 -17.30 -5.18 -3.86
CA ALA A 246 -18.61 -5.34 -4.50
C ALA A 246 -19.76 -4.91 -3.57
N ALA A 247 -19.66 -5.15 -2.26
CA ALA A 247 -20.64 -4.66 -1.28
C ALA A 247 -20.58 -3.14 -1.10
N VAL A 248 -19.38 -2.54 -1.12
CA VAL A 248 -19.21 -1.08 -1.10
C VAL A 248 -19.80 -0.44 -2.36
N ASP A 249 -19.56 -1.02 -3.54
CA ASP A 249 -20.10 -0.56 -4.81
C ASP A 249 -21.63 -0.63 -4.84
N ALA A 250 -22.22 -1.65 -4.20
CA ALA A 250 -23.67 -1.73 -4.02
C ALA A 250 -24.21 -0.59 -3.13
N ALA A 251 -23.49 -0.20 -2.08
CA ALA A 251 -23.83 0.96 -1.26
C ALA A 251 -23.70 2.28 -2.04
N LEU A 252 -22.65 2.43 -2.86
CA LEU A 252 -22.49 3.57 -3.76
C LEU A 252 -23.62 3.67 -4.78
N ALA A 253 -24.06 2.53 -5.33
CA ALA A 253 -25.19 2.49 -6.26
C ALA A 253 -26.50 2.93 -5.59
N GLN A 254 -26.74 2.53 -4.32
CA GLN A 254 -27.89 3.01 -3.54
C GLN A 254 -27.83 4.52 -3.31
N LEU A 255 -26.67 5.05 -2.93
CA LEU A 255 -26.47 6.50 -2.78
C LEU A 255 -26.78 7.24 -4.09
N ALA A 256 -26.27 6.73 -5.21
CA ALA A 256 -26.51 7.30 -6.54
C ALA A 256 -27.99 7.24 -6.97
N ALA A 257 -28.74 6.26 -6.46
CA ALA A 257 -30.18 6.13 -6.66
C ALA A 257 -31.01 7.06 -5.72
N GLY A 258 -30.37 7.84 -4.86
CA GLY A 258 -31.02 8.81 -3.98
C GLY A 258 -31.26 8.33 -2.55
N THR A 259 -30.73 7.17 -2.16
CA THR A 259 -30.77 6.73 -0.75
C THR A 259 -30.02 7.74 0.13
N PRO A 260 -30.63 8.29 1.19
CA PRO A 260 -29.95 9.19 2.10
C PRO A 260 -28.70 8.55 2.72
N PRO A 261 -27.58 9.29 2.89
CA PRO A 261 -26.36 8.75 3.50
C PRO A 261 -26.58 8.05 4.85
N ALA A 262 -27.45 8.59 5.71
CA ALA A 262 -27.73 8.01 7.02
C ALA A 262 -28.34 6.59 6.94
N ASP A 263 -29.07 6.29 5.86
CA ASP A 263 -29.73 5.00 5.67
C ASP A 263 -28.77 3.91 5.20
N LEU A 264 -27.54 4.27 4.82
CA LEU A 264 -26.51 3.30 4.46
C LEU A 264 -25.77 2.72 5.67
N ARG A 265 -25.91 3.31 6.86
CA ARG A 265 -25.21 2.88 8.10
C ARG A 265 -25.31 1.38 8.41
N PRO A 266 -26.45 0.68 8.18
CA PRO A 266 -26.53 -0.76 8.42
C PRO A 266 -25.55 -1.59 7.56
N TYR A 267 -25.12 -1.07 6.40
CA TYR A 267 -24.19 -1.75 5.50
C TYR A 267 -22.72 -1.48 5.83
N THR A 268 -22.43 -0.48 6.65
CA THR A 268 -21.07 0.04 6.85
C THR A 268 -20.49 -0.26 8.23
N THR A 269 -21.16 -1.05 9.08
CA THR A 269 -20.74 -1.28 10.47
C THR A 269 -19.44 -2.07 10.59
N GLU A 270 -19.19 -2.97 9.63
CA GLU A 270 -18.02 -3.86 9.60
C GLU A 270 -16.97 -3.42 8.57
N TRP A 271 -17.11 -2.21 8.03
CA TRP A 271 -16.16 -1.70 7.04
C TRP A 271 -14.83 -1.35 7.68
N SER A 272 -13.78 -1.91 7.12
CA SER A 272 -12.40 -1.50 7.33
C SER A 272 -12.13 -0.13 6.70
N SER A 273 -10.97 0.44 7.02
CA SER A 273 -10.50 1.68 6.39
C SER A 273 -10.42 1.60 4.88
N GLN A 274 -10.06 0.44 4.33
CA GLN A 274 -9.96 0.23 2.90
C GLN A 274 -11.33 0.29 2.23
N GLU A 275 -12.37 -0.27 2.86
CA GLU A 275 -13.76 -0.17 2.37
C GLU A 275 -14.28 1.27 2.44
N TRP A 276 -13.97 1.99 3.53
CA TRP A 276 -14.32 3.41 3.64
C TRP A 276 -13.57 4.29 2.63
N GLU A 277 -12.28 4.02 2.41
CA GLU A 277 -11.49 4.71 1.40
C GLU A 277 -12.07 4.47 0.00
N HIS A 278 -12.37 3.20 -0.35
CA HIS A 278 -12.99 2.83 -1.62
C HIS A 278 -14.34 3.52 -1.79
N PHE A 279 -15.17 3.56 -0.75
CA PHE A 279 -16.45 4.28 -0.76
C PHE A 279 -16.24 5.77 -1.06
N VAL A 280 -15.36 6.45 -0.33
CA VAL A 280 -15.14 7.90 -0.50
C VAL A 280 -14.55 8.22 -1.88
N ARG A 281 -13.63 7.39 -2.39
CA ARG A 281 -13.06 7.55 -3.73
C ARG A 281 -14.08 7.29 -4.84
N GLY A 282 -14.98 6.33 -4.62
CA GLY A 282 -16.06 5.97 -5.53
C GLY A 282 -17.23 6.96 -5.57
N LEU A 283 -17.26 7.96 -4.69
CA LEU A 283 -18.28 9.01 -4.73
C LEU A 283 -18.27 9.74 -6.09
N PRO A 284 -19.44 10.13 -6.64
CA PRO A 284 -19.51 10.88 -7.90
C PRO A 284 -18.78 12.23 -7.84
N PRO A 285 -17.92 12.59 -8.82
CA PRO A 285 -17.19 13.87 -8.83
C PRO A 285 -18.10 15.10 -8.89
N THR A 286 -19.37 14.90 -9.21
CA THR A 286 -20.40 15.94 -9.33
C THR A 286 -21.09 16.30 -8.01
N LEU A 287 -20.76 15.63 -6.89
CA LEU A 287 -21.36 15.94 -5.59
C LEU A 287 -21.05 17.39 -5.17
N THR A 288 -22.09 18.09 -4.73
CA THR A 288 -22.01 19.48 -4.27
C THR A 288 -21.55 19.57 -2.82
N ALA A 289 -21.17 20.76 -2.36
CA ALA A 289 -20.89 20.99 -0.95
C ALA A 289 -22.07 20.62 -0.01
N ALA A 290 -23.31 20.73 -0.48
CA ALA A 290 -24.49 20.32 0.28
C ALA A 290 -24.57 18.78 0.43
N ASP A 291 -24.29 18.04 -0.65
CA ASP A 291 -24.27 16.57 -0.62
C ASP A 291 -23.15 16.06 0.28
N LEU A 292 -21.96 16.68 0.20
CA LEU A 292 -20.85 16.37 1.11
C LEU A 292 -21.23 16.67 2.57
N GLY A 293 -21.99 17.73 2.84
CA GLY A 293 -22.50 18.01 4.18
C GLY A 293 -23.40 16.91 4.75
N GLN A 294 -24.22 16.26 3.92
CA GLN A 294 -25.04 15.12 4.34
C GLN A 294 -24.20 13.88 4.64
N LEU A 295 -23.20 13.59 3.80
CA LEU A 295 -22.25 12.49 4.02
C LEU A 295 -21.44 12.70 5.31
N ASP A 296 -20.96 13.91 5.55
CA ASP A 296 -20.18 14.27 6.73
C ASP A 296 -21.02 14.23 8.01
N ALA A 297 -22.31 14.62 7.93
CA ALA A 297 -23.24 14.45 9.04
C ALA A 297 -23.53 12.97 9.36
N ALA A 298 -23.57 12.12 8.33
CA ALA A 298 -23.86 10.69 8.48
C ALA A 298 -22.66 9.89 9.00
N PHE A 299 -21.46 10.18 8.51
CA PHE A 299 -20.26 9.34 8.71
C PHE A 299 -19.08 10.05 9.37
N HIS A 300 -19.17 11.36 9.61
CA HIS A 300 -18.15 12.15 10.32
C HIS A 300 -16.76 12.12 9.66
N PHE A 301 -16.69 12.09 8.33
CA PHE A 301 -15.42 12.00 7.59
C PHE A 301 -14.47 13.17 7.88
N THR A 302 -14.97 14.38 8.11
CA THR A 302 -14.12 15.54 8.46
C THR A 302 -13.45 15.38 9.82
N ALA A 303 -14.09 14.66 10.74
CA ALA A 303 -13.62 14.46 12.12
C ALA A 303 -12.94 13.09 12.34
N THR A 304 -12.77 12.28 11.29
CA THR A 304 -12.19 10.94 11.42
C THR A 304 -10.74 11.00 11.90
N GLY A 305 -10.39 10.06 12.77
CA GLY A 305 -8.99 9.83 13.19
C GLY A 305 -8.18 9.04 12.16
N ASN A 306 -8.83 8.46 11.16
CA ASN A 306 -8.18 7.64 10.15
C ASN A 306 -7.57 8.48 9.03
N ALA A 307 -6.25 8.40 8.85
CA ALA A 307 -5.55 9.24 7.88
C ALA A 307 -5.90 8.89 6.41
N GLU A 308 -6.07 7.61 6.06
CA GLU A 308 -6.39 7.20 4.68
C GLU A 308 -7.80 7.71 4.29
N VAL A 309 -8.80 7.50 5.15
CA VAL A 309 -10.17 7.99 4.94
C VAL A 309 -10.23 9.51 4.92
N LEU A 310 -9.53 10.18 5.86
CA LEU A 310 -9.50 11.65 5.91
C LEU A 310 -8.89 12.22 4.62
N VAL A 311 -7.80 11.66 4.12
CA VAL A 311 -7.14 12.17 2.90
C VAL A 311 -8.03 11.98 1.68
N ALA A 312 -8.64 10.80 1.52
CA ALA A 312 -9.61 10.55 0.45
C ALA A 312 -10.77 11.56 0.51
N TRP A 313 -11.31 11.79 1.71
CA TRP A 313 -12.39 12.75 1.95
C TRP A 313 -11.97 14.17 1.61
N LEU A 314 -10.82 14.61 2.12
CA LEU A 314 -10.30 15.96 1.90
C LEU A 314 -10.12 16.25 0.40
N GLY A 315 -9.66 15.28 -0.38
CA GLY A 315 -9.61 15.39 -1.85
C GLY A 315 -10.96 15.75 -2.46
N ARG A 316 -12.06 15.12 -2.00
CA ARG A 316 -13.43 15.44 -2.43
C ARG A 316 -13.87 16.84 -2.00
N THR A 317 -13.57 17.19 -0.75
CA THR A 317 -13.98 18.49 -0.18
C THR A 317 -13.30 19.67 -0.88
N ILE A 318 -12.03 19.53 -1.29
CA ILE A 318 -11.30 20.55 -2.03
C ILE A 318 -11.98 20.79 -3.38
N ALA A 319 -12.28 19.72 -4.13
CA ALA A 319 -12.90 19.81 -5.44
C ALA A 319 -14.30 20.47 -5.39
N ALA A 320 -15.08 20.17 -4.36
CA ALA A 320 -16.43 20.71 -4.17
C ALA A 320 -16.49 22.05 -3.41
N GLY A 321 -15.37 22.56 -2.89
CA GLY A 321 -15.33 23.79 -2.09
C GLY A 321 -16.07 23.67 -0.74
N TYR A 322 -16.03 22.51 -0.09
CA TYR A 322 -16.75 22.26 1.16
C TYR A 322 -16.04 22.89 2.37
N ALA A 323 -16.45 24.11 2.72
CA ALA A 323 -15.84 24.95 3.76
C ALA A 323 -15.67 24.30 5.16
N PRO A 324 -16.59 23.47 5.67
CA PRO A 324 -16.42 22.84 6.98
C PRO A 324 -15.16 21.98 7.12
N ALA A 325 -14.63 21.42 6.03
CA ALA A 325 -13.44 20.59 6.05
C ALA A 325 -12.11 21.39 5.99
N GLU A 326 -12.15 22.71 5.77
CA GLU A 326 -10.93 23.53 5.59
C GLU A 326 -10.04 23.53 6.84
N GLY A 327 -10.63 23.51 8.03
CA GLY A 327 -9.90 23.40 9.29
C GLY A 327 -9.13 22.08 9.39
N ALA A 328 -9.79 20.96 9.09
CA ALA A 328 -9.19 19.63 9.08
C ALA A 328 -8.07 19.52 8.02
N LEU A 329 -8.30 20.03 6.81
CA LEU A 329 -7.30 20.08 5.74
C LEU A 329 -6.03 20.81 6.19
N ARG A 330 -6.18 22.02 6.74
CA ARG A 330 -5.04 22.82 7.19
C ARG A 330 -4.30 22.12 8.32
N GLN A 331 -5.01 21.61 9.33
CA GLN A 331 -4.38 20.92 10.46
C GLN A 331 -3.61 19.67 10.00
N PHE A 332 -4.19 18.89 9.11
CA PHE A 332 -3.56 17.69 8.58
C PHE A 332 -2.27 18.02 7.83
N LEU A 333 -2.31 18.97 6.87
CA LEU A 333 -1.14 19.36 6.09
C LEU A 333 -0.03 20.02 6.93
N LEU A 334 -0.36 20.69 8.04
CA LEU A 334 0.64 21.27 8.96
C LEU A 334 1.33 20.23 9.84
N ARG A 335 0.67 19.09 10.10
CA ARG A 335 1.12 18.05 11.03
C ARG A 335 1.82 16.89 10.34
N VAL A 336 1.27 16.41 9.23
CA VAL A 336 1.71 15.16 8.58
C VAL A 336 2.66 15.46 7.42
N GLY A 337 3.79 14.75 7.38
CA GLY A 337 4.81 14.85 6.33
C GLY A 337 4.86 13.68 5.34
N ARG A 338 3.98 12.68 5.48
CA ARG A 338 3.96 11.49 4.60
C ARG A 338 3.59 11.87 3.16
N ARG A 339 4.47 11.58 2.19
CA ARG A 339 4.31 11.97 0.77
C ARG A 339 3.02 11.44 0.15
N LYS A 340 2.68 10.18 0.45
CA LYS A 340 1.42 9.52 0.02
C LYS A 340 0.19 10.39 0.29
N PHE A 341 0.22 11.20 1.34
CA PHE A 341 -0.92 12.03 1.74
C PHE A 341 -0.79 13.49 1.33
N VAL A 342 0.36 14.11 1.53
CA VAL A 342 0.49 15.55 1.28
C VAL A 342 0.51 15.86 -0.22
N VAL A 343 1.13 15.02 -1.04
CA VAL A 343 1.28 15.27 -2.49
C VAL A 343 -0.09 15.30 -3.19
N PRO A 344 -0.98 14.31 -3.03
CA PRO A 344 -2.30 14.35 -3.64
C PRO A 344 -3.14 15.54 -3.18
N LEU A 345 -3.07 15.93 -1.89
CA LEU A 345 -3.81 17.07 -1.37
C LEU A 345 -3.31 18.41 -1.94
N TYR A 346 -1.99 18.58 -2.08
CA TYR A 346 -1.45 19.77 -2.78
C TYR A 346 -1.81 19.77 -4.26
N ARG A 347 -1.78 18.62 -4.95
CA ARG A 347 -2.26 18.51 -6.35
C ARG A 347 -3.74 18.91 -6.46
N ALA A 348 -4.59 18.42 -5.57
CA ALA A 348 -6.01 18.79 -5.52
C ALA A 348 -6.20 20.29 -5.27
N LEU A 349 -5.44 20.88 -4.35
CA LEU A 349 -5.44 22.33 -4.11
C LEU A 349 -5.03 23.11 -5.37
N LEU A 350 -4.04 22.64 -6.12
CA LEU A 350 -3.59 23.34 -7.34
C LEU A 350 -4.61 23.26 -8.48
N ALA A 351 -5.51 22.28 -8.46
CA ALA A 351 -6.51 22.07 -9.50
C ALA A 351 -7.73 22.99 -9.40
N VAL A 352 -7.94 23.68 -8.27
CA VAL A 352 -9.13 24.52 -8.02
C VAL A 352 -8.85 26.03 -8.15
N PRO A 353 -9.85 26.85 -8.53
CA PRO A 353 -9.69 28.30 -8.60
C PRO A 353 -9.20 28.93 -7.28
N GLY A 354 -8.20 29.81 -7.36
CA GLY A 354 -7.56 30.42 -6.18
C GLY A 354 -6.71 29.46 -5.33
N GLY A 355 -6.70 28.17 -5.66
CA GLY A 355 -6.07 27.13 -4.86
C GLY A 355 -4.54 27.20 -4.81
N ARG A 356 -3.87 27.79 -5.82
CA ARG A 356 -2.42 28.06 -5.78
C ARG A 356 -2.01 28.98 -4.63
N ALA A 357 -2.77 30.04 -4.36
CA ALA A 357 -2.50 30.94 -3.25
C ALA A 357 -2.71 30.23 -1.90
N ARG A 358 -3.78 29.43 -1.82
CA ARG A 358 -4.10 28.61 -0.63
C ARG A 358 -3.02 27.56 -0.34
N ALA A 359 -2.61 26.80 -1.36
CA ALA A 359 -1.54 25.82 -1.28
C ALA A 359 -0.24 26.46 -0.80
N ARG A 360 0.15 27.61 -1.37
CA ARG A 360 1.38 28.32 -0.99
C ARG A 360 1.36 28.77 0.47
N ALA A 361 0.24 29.32 0.94
CA ALA A 361 0.09 29.75 2.32
C ALA A 361 0.16 28.59 3.33
N ILE A 362 -0.44 27.44 3.00
CA ILE A 362 -0.35 26.23 3.83
C ILE A 362 1.07 25.67 3.81
N TYR A 363 1.68 25.52 2.62
CA TYR A 363 3.03 24.98 2.47
C TYR A 363 4.07 25.83 3.19
N GLN A 364 3.99 27.17 3.12
CA GLN A 364 4.90 28.04 3.87
C GLN A 364 4.88 27.79 5.38
N ALA A 365 3.70 27.49 5.93
CA ALA A 365 3.56 27.17 7.35
C ALA A 365 3.94 25.71 7.68
N ALA A 366 3.73 24.77 6.76
CA ALA A 366 4.06 23.35 6.95
C ALA A 366 5.54 23.02 6.68
N ARG A 367 6.20 23.79 5.81
CA ARG A 367 7.56 23.53 5.29
C ARG A 367 8.62 23.29 6.36
N PRO A 368 8.62 24.00 7.51
CA PRO A 368 9.58 23.73 8.59
C PRO A 368 9.42 22.33 9.22
N ASN A 369 8.24 21.74 9.15
CA ASN A 369 7.93 20.42 9.73
C ASN A 369 8.17 19.25 8.76
N TYR A 370 8.27 19.51 7.45
CA TYR A 370 8.43 18.45 6.46
C TYR A 370 9.87 17.95 6.38
N HIS A 371 10.02 16.63 6.23
CA HIS A 371 11.28 16.00 5.88
C HIS A 371 11.76 16.49 4.50
N ALA A 372 13.08 16.57 4.28
CA ALA A 372 13.65 17.08 3.03
C ALA A 372 13.12 16.37 1.76
N VAL A 373 12.87 15.06 1.86
CA VAL A 373 12.29 14.26 0.77
C VAL A 373 10.83 14.64 0.44
N THR A 374 10.09 15.19 1.40
CA THR A 374 8.70 15.64 1.21
C THR A 374 8.62 17.02 0.54
N THR A 375 9.67 17.82 0.64
CA THR A 375 9.61 19.27 0.37
C THR A 375 9.86 19.59 -1.08
#